data_AF-A0A2L0N6H0-F1
#
_entry.id   AF-A0A2L0N6H0-F1
#
_cell.length_a   1.000
_cell.length_b   1.000
_cell.length_c   1.000
_cell.angle_alpha   90.00
_cell.angle_beta   90.00
_cell.angle_gamma   90.00
#
_symmetry.space_group_name_H-M   'P 1'
#
loop_
_entity.id
_entity.type
_entity.pdbx_description
1 polymer ?
#
loop_
_entity_poly.entity_id
_entity_poly.type
_entity_poly.pdbx_seq_one_letter_code
_entity_poly.pdbx_strand_id
1 'polypeptide(L)'
;MVAADRHYGCRVVSCVPHDPESKGGAEATVRIAKADLVPTDANLLPAYDSFAERADACRTWCDTVNSRRHRATGQMAADRLDIEHATLHVLPIEPPALGEETVVGSDHTISFNSVRCSTLPCCTGA
;
A
#
# COMPACT_ATOMS: atom_id res chain seq x y z
N MET A 1 -7.70 5.58 8.99
CA MET A 1 -6.55 6.19 8.29
C MET A 1 -5.60 6.88 9.27
N VAL A 2 -6.06 7.84 10.08
CA VAL A 2 -5.24 8.59 11.08
C VAL A 2 -4.45 7.71 12.06
N ALA A 3 -4.98 6.57 12.49
CA ALA A 3 -4.29 5.67 13.41
C ALA A 3 -3.06 4.98 12.78
N ALA A 4 -3.16 4.57 11.51
CA ALA A 4 -2.06 3.94 10.79
C ALA A 4 -0.94 4.95 10.51
N ASP A 5 -1.30 6.17 10.12
CA ASP A 5 -0.32 7.24 9.86
C ASP A 5 0.51 7.51 11.12
N ARG A 6 -0.15 7.61 12.29
CA ARG A 6 0.55 7.81 13.56
C ARG A 6 1.43 6.61 13.96
N HIS A 7 0.95 5.38 13.74
CA HIS A 7 1.69 4.15 14.05
C HIS A 7 3.00 4.04 13.27
N TYR A 8 2.98 4.45 12.00
CA TYR A 8 4.16 4.42 11.12
C TYR A 8 4.94 5.75 11.06
N GLY A 9 4.51 6.77 11.80
CA GLY A 9 5.13 8.10 11.75
C GLY A 9 4.91 8.85 10.43
N CYS A 10 3.91 8.46 9.65
CA CYS A 10 3.54 9.12 8.41
C CYS A 10 2.82 10.45 8.67
N ARG A 11 3.10 11.45 7.83
CA ARG A 11 2.39 12.74 7.84
C ARG A 11 1.63 12.91 6.54
N VAL A 12 0.31 13.07 6.63
CA VAL A 12 -0.50 13.48 5.49
C VAL A 12 -0.22 14.95 5.19
N VAL A 13 0.30 15.23 4.01
CA VAL A 13 0.51 16.60 3.52
C VAL A 13 -0.70 17.00 2.69
N SER A 14 -1.49 17.95 3.19
CA SER A 14 -2.58 18.59 2.44
C SER A 14 -2.15 19.94 1.88
N CYS A 15 -2.83 20.40 0.84
CA CYS A 15 -2.63 21.76 0.32
C CYS A 15 -3.00 22.78 1.40
N VAL A 16 -2.11 23.72 1.69
CA VAL A 16 -2.44 24.86 2.54
C VAL A 16 -3.35 25.81 1.74
N PRO A 17 -4.51 26.21 2.26
CA PRO A 17 -5.40 27.13 1.57
C PRO A 17 -4.69 28.44 1.23
N HIS A 18 -4.82 28.88 -0.03
CA HIS A 18 -4.30 30.16 -0.54
C HIS A 18 -2.78 30.26 -0.63
N ASP A 19 -2.05 29.14 -0.57
CA ASP A 19 -0.63 29.07 -0.89
C ASP A 19 -0.41 28.51 -2.32
N PRO A 20 0.04 29.34 -3.28
CA PRO A 20 0.19 28.92 -4.68
C PRO A 20 1.22 27.81 -4.88
N GLU A 21 2.31 27.80 -4.09
CA GLU A 21 3.37 26.81 -4.20
C GLU A 21 2.91 25.41 -3.74
N SER A 22 2.28 25.32 -2.56
CA SER A 22 1.71 24.07 -2.05
C SER A 22 0.60 23.53 -2.95
N LYS A 23 -0.23 24.42 -3.50
CA LYS A 23 -1.28 24.04 -4.44
C LYS A 23 -0.70 23.53 -5.76
N GLY A 24 0.31 24.22 -6.31
CA GLY A 24 0.97 23.82 -7.57
C GLY A 24 1.62 22.43 -7.48
N GLY A 25 2.28 22.11 -6.37
CA GLY A 25 2.87 20.78 -6.14
C GLY A 25 1.82 19.66 -6.06
N ALA A 26 0.72 19.89 -5.33
CA ALA A 26 -0.36 18.92 -5.23
C ALA A 26 -1.11 18.72 -6.55
N GLU A 27 -1.38 19.79 -7.29
CA GLU A 27 -2.03 19.72 -8.62
C GLU A 27 -1.18 18.98 -9.64
N ALA A 28 0.15 19.22 -9.65
CA ALA A 28 1.07 18.47 -10.49
C ALA A 28 1.06 16.96 -10.16
N THR A 29 1.04 16.63 -8.88
CA THR A 29 1.01 15.24 -8.38
C THR A 29 -0.31 14.55 -8.76
N VAL A 30 -1.45 15.22 -8.57
CA VAL A 30 -2.77 14.71 -8.98
C VAL A 30 -2.86 14.53 -10.49
N ARG A 31 -2.28 15.44 -11.27
CA ARG A 31 -2.24 15.33 -12.74
C ARG A 31 -1.47 14.10 -13.19
N ILE A 32 -0.29 13.86 -12.60
CA ILE A 32 0.52 12.65 -12.87
C ILE A 32 -0.27 11.40 -12.45
N ALA A 33 -0.86 11.39 -11.25
CA ALA A 33 -1.65 10.26 -10.78
C ALA A 33 -2.83 9.92 -11.70
N LYS A 34 -3.54 10.94 -12.20
CA LYS A 34 -4.66 10.73 -13.14
C LYS A 34 -4.19 10.25 -14.52
N ALA A 35 -3.05 10.75 -15.00
CA ALA A 35 -2.52 10.36 -16.30
C ALA A 35 -1.93 8.94 -16.28
N ASP A 36 -1.20 8.59 -15.21
CA ASP A 36 -0.34 7.41 -15.19
C ASP A 36 -0.83 6.30 -14.25
N LEU A 37 -1.46 6.64 -13.12
CA LEU A 37 -1.82 5.68 -12.07
C LEU A 37 -3.28 5.23 -12.09
N VAL A 38 -4.16 6.01 -12.73
CA VAL A 38 -5.60 5.68 -12.83
C VAL A 38 -6.05 5.74 -14.30
N PRO A 39 -5.60 4.81 -15.17
CA PRO A 39 -6.10 4.76 -16.53
C PRO A 39 -7.59 4.40 -16.49
N THR A 40 -8.46 5.38 -16.72
CA THR A 40 -9.93 5.17 -16.73
C THR A 40 -10.41 4.47 -17.99
N ASP A 41 -9.58 4.48 -19.04
CA ASP A 41 -9.93 3.97 -20.37
C ASP A 41 -9.44 2.53 -20.59
N ALA A 42 -8.66 1.97 -19.65
CA ALA A 42 -8.12 0.61 -19.74
C ALA A 42 -8.96 -0.37 -18.91
N ASN A 43 -9.98 -0.99 -19.52
CA ASN A 43 -10.61 -2.16 -18.93
C ASN A 43 -9.76 -3.41 -19.21
N LEU A 44 -8.98 -3.84 -18.22
CA LEU A 44 -8.13 -5.01 -18.32
C LEU A 44 -8.88 -6.35 -18.14
N LEU A 45 -10.18 -6.33 -17.82
CA LEU A 45 -10.96 -7.53 -17.58
C LEU A 45 -10.90 -8.55 -18.74
N PRO A 46 -10.97 -8.15 -20.03
CA PRO A 46 -10.88 -9.12 -21.13
C PRO A 46 -9.47 -9.65 -21.38
N ALA A 47 -8.43 -9.07 -20.77
CA ALA A 47 -7.03 -9.39 -21.04
C ALA A 47 -6.46 -10.45 -20.09
N TYR A 48 -7.20 -10.83 -19.05
CA TYR A 48 -6.76 -11.77 -18.02
C TYR A 48 -7.91 -12.70 -17.65
N ASP A 49 -7.64 -14.00 -17.58
CA ASP A 49 -8.64 -15.02 -17.24
C ASP A 49 -8.91 -15.05 -15.72
N SER A 50 -8.02 -14.46 -14.91
CA SER A 50 -8.18 -14.39 -13.47
C SER A 50 -7.52 -13.16 -12.84
N PHE A 51 -7.96 -12.81 -11.63
CA PHE A 51 -7.29 -11.78 -10.84
C PHE A 51 -5.86 -12.16 -10.45
N ALA A 52 -5.58 -13.46 -10.24
CA ALA A 52 -4.25 -13.95 -9.91
C ALA A 52 -3.26 -13.65 -11.05
N GLU A 53 -3.65 -13.96 -12.29
CA GLU A 53 -2.86 -13.67 -13.49
C GLU A 53 -2.57 -12.17 -13.62
N ARG A 54 -3.59 -11.33 -13.41
CA ARG A 54 -3.41 -9.86 -13.40
C ARG A 54 -2.42 -9.41 -12.31
N ALA A 55 -2.50 -10.00 -11.12
CA ALA A 55 -1.59 -9.67 -10.02
C ALA A 55 -0.13 -10.09 -10.35
N ASP A 56 0.06 -11.22 -11.01
CA ASP A 56 1.38 -11.66 -11.52
C ASP A 56 1.91 -10.73 -12.60
N ALA A 57 1.05 -10.28 -13.52
CA ALA A 57 1.42 -9.31 -14.54
C ALA A 57 1.86 -7.98 -13.91
N CYS A 58 1.16 -7.50 -12.87
CA CYS A 58 1.57 -6.32 -12.11
C CYS A 58 2.95 -6.50 -11.45
N ARG A 59 3.22 -7.66 -10.83
CA ARG A 59 4.54 -7.97 -10.25
C ARG A 59 5.64 -7.94 -11.31
N THR A 60 5.42 -8.63 -12.42
CA THR A 60 6.35 -8.69 -13.56
C THR A 60 6.63 -7.30 -14.13
N TRP A 61 5.59 -6.46 -14.22
CA TRP A 61 5.73 -5.08 -14.64
C TRP A 61 6.57 -4.25 -13.67
N CYS A 62 6.31 -4.36 -12.36
CA CYS A 62 7.12 -3.71 -11.33
C CYS A 62 8.60 -4.10 -11.44
N ASP A 63 8.91 -5.39 -11.64
CA ASP A 63 10.29 -5.85 -11.81
C ASP A 63 10.92 -5.26 -13.08
N THR A 64 10.16 -5.19 -14.18
CA THR A 64 10.61 -4.60 -15.45
C THR A 64 10.96 -3.12 -15.31
N VAL A 65 10.11 -2.33 -14.64
CA VAL A 65 10.36 -0.89 -14.49
C VAL A 65 11.49 -0.62 -13.50
N ASN A 66 11.59 -1.41 -12.42
CA ASN A 66 12.61 -1.22 -11.38
C ASN A 66 14.01 -1.70 -11.80
N SER A 67 14.10 -2.65 -12.73
CA SER A 67 15.36 -3.12 -13.33
C SER A 67 15.83 -2.26 -14.51
N ARG A 68 15.03 -1.30 -14.97
CA ARG A 68 15.45 -0.41 -16.06
C ARG A 68 16.46 0.62 -15.56
N ARG A 69 17.56 0.79 -16.30
CA ARG A 69 18.54 1.85 -16.04
C ARG A 69 17.90 3.22 -16.24
N HIS A 70 17.81 4.01 -15.18
CA HIS A 70 17.21 5.33 -15.22
C HIS A 70 18.10 6.32 -15.98
N ARG A 71 17.51 7.11 -16.88
CA ARG A 71 18.26 7.97 -17.81
C ARG A 71 19.08 9.06 -17.11
N ALA A 72 18.55 9.68 -16.05
CA ALA A 72 19.22 10.80 -15.40
C ALA A 72 20.28 10.36 -14.38
N THR A 73 20.03 9.26 -13.67
CA THR A 73 20.93 8.77 -12.60
C THR A 73 21.89 7.69 -13.10
N GLY A 74 21.61 7.05 -14.24
CA GLY A 74 22.45 6.01 -14.81
C GLY A 74 22.49 4.73 -13.98
N GLN A 75 21.54 4.52 -13.06
CA GLN A 75 21.47 3.38 -12.15
C GLN A 75 20.09 2.73 -12.24
N MET A 76 19.98 1.45 -11.87
CA MET A 76 18.68 0.79 -11.72
C MET A 76 18.03 1.22 -10.40
N ALA A 77 16.71 1.32 -10.38
CA ALA A 77 15.99 1.71 -9.17
C ALA A 77 16.11 0.63 -8.08
N ALA A 78 16.06 -0.65 -8.47
CA ALA A 78 16.25 -1.78 -7.55
C ALA A 78 17.61 -1.71 -6.83
N ASP A 79 18.72 -1.59 -7.57
CA ASP A 79 20.06 -1.47 -6.98
C ASP A 79 20.18 -0.27 -6.03
N ARG A 80 19.52 0.84 -6.35
CA ARG A 80 19.57 2.04 -5.52
C ARG A 80 18.75 1.91 -4.26
N LEU A 81 17.61 1.24 -4.34
CA LEU A 81 16.77 0.93 -3.18
C LEU A 81 17.53 0.05 -2.19
N ASP A 82 18.28 -0.96 -2.65
CA ASP A 82 19.06 -1.83 -1.77
C ASP A 82 20.10 -1.06 -0.95
N ILE A 83 20.75 -0.06 -1.56
CA ILE A 83 21.70 0.82 -0.88
C ILE A 83 20.97 1.73 0.12
N GLU A 84 19.86 2.33 -0.31
CA GLU A 84 19.07 3.26 0.49
C GLU A 84 18.45 2.58 1.71
N HIS A 85 18.06 1.31 1.59
CA HIS A 85 17.46 0.53 2.67
C HIS A 85 18.34 0.46 3.94
N ALA A 86 19.66 0.54 3.80
CA ALA A 86 20.58 0.60 4.94
C ALA A 86 20.51 1.92 5.73
N THR A 87 19.91 2.97 5.15
CA THR A 87 19.77 4.30 5.75
C THR A 87 18.34 4.65 6.13
N LEU A 88 17.36 3.88 5.63
CA LEU A 88 15.94 4.09 5.94
C LEU A 88 15.63 3.59 7.36
N HIS A 89 14.68 4.28 8.02
CA HIS A 89 14.19 3.84 9.32
C HIS A 89 13.33 2.58 9.15
N VAL A 90 13.60 1.57 9.97
CA VAL A 90 12.80 0.35 10.01
C VAL A 90 11.44 0.67 10.64
N LEU A 91 10.37 0.25 9.97
CA LEU A 91 9.02 0.40 10.48
C LEU A 91 8.73 -0.62 11.60
N PRO A 92 7.82 -0.30 12.54
CA PRO A 92 7.30 -1.29 13.48
C PRO A 92 6.84 -2.55 12.74
N ILE A 93 7.32 -3.71 13.20
CA ILE A 93 7.00 -5.01 12.58
C ILE A 93 5.56 -5.41 12.88
N GLU A 94 5.07 -5.08 14.08
CA GLU A 94 3.70 -5.35 14.45
C GLU A 94 2.76 -4.37 13.72
N PRO A 95 1.84 -4.85 12.87
CA PRO A 95 0.90 -3.99 12.19
C PRO A 95 -0.05 -3.34 13.20
N PRO A 96 -0.57 -2.13 12.90
CA PRO A 96 -1.65 -1.58 13.70
C PRO A 96 -2.87 -2.51 13.58
N ALA A 97 -3.66 -2.62 14.65
CA ALA A 97 -4.92 -3.34 14.59
C ALA A 97 -5.82 -2.73 13.49
N LEU A 98 -6.27 -3.57 12.56
CA LEU A 98 -7.18 -3.21 11.48
C LEU A 98 -8.50 -3.97 11.67
N GLY A 99 -9.60 -3.35 11.25
CA GLY A 99 -10.93 -3.96 11.31
C GLY A 99 -11.69 -3.65 12.60
N GLU A 100 -12.64 -4.52 12.91
CA GLU A 100 -13.52 -4.40 14.08
C GLU A 100 -13.10 -5.39 15.17
N GLU A 101 -13.10 -4.94 16.42
CA GLU A 101 -12.91 -5.82 17.56
C GLU A 101 -14.14 -6.72 17.73
N THR A 102 -13.90 -8.01 18.00
CA THR A 102 -14.96 -8.96 18.27
C THR A 102 -14.56 -9.84 19.45
N VAL A 103 -15.56 -10.31 20.18
CA VAL A 103 -15.34 -11.17 21.35
C VAL A 103 -15.13 -12.59 20.86
N VAL A 104 -14.03 -13.20 21.30
CA VAL A 104 -13.75 -14.62 21.04
C VAL A 104 -14.62 -15.47 21.96
N GLY A 105 -15.38 -16.39 21.37
CA GLY A 105 -16.18 -17.35 22.12
C GLY A 105 -15.31 -18.28 22.96
N SER A 106 -15.90 -18.91 23.98
CA SER A 106 -15.20 -19.89 24.84
C SER A 106 -14.69 -21.12 24.09
N ASP A 107 -15.19 -21.35 22.86
CA ASP A 107 -14.72 -22.39 21.95
C ASP A 107 -13.56 -21.94 21.04
N HIS A 108 -12.94 -20.79 21.36
CA HIS A 108 -11.90 -20.15 20.55
C HIS A 108 -12.33 -19.85 19.11
N THR A 109 -13.61 -19.53 18.88
CA THR A 109 -14.11 -19.14 17.56
C THR A 109 -14.73 -17.74 17.52
N ILE A 110 -14.67 -17.11 16.35
CA ILE A 110 -15.39 -15.88 16.03
C ILE A 110 -16.28 -16.09 14.82
N SER A 111 -17.38 -15.33 14.71
CA SER A 111 -18.21 -15.28 13.50
C SER A 111 -17.91 -13.99 12.74
N PHE A 112 -17.50 -14.10 11.47
CA PHE A 112 -17.28 -12.96 10.59
C PHE A 112 -17.98 -13.20 9.26
N ASN A 113 -18.89 -12.30 8.86
CA ASN A 113 -19.70 -12.43 7.64
C ASN A 113 -20.37 -13.82 7.50
N SER A 114 -20.94 -14.32 8.61
CA SER A 114 -21.57 -15.65 8.71
C SER A 114 -20.62 -16.85 8.53
N VAL A 115 -19.31 -16.63 8.51
CA VAL A 115 -18.29 -17.68 8.54
C VAL A 115 -17.73 -17.81 9.94
N ARG A 116 -17.64 -19.04 10.45
CA ARG A 116 -17.00 -19.33 11.73
C ARG A 116 -15.50 -19.56 11.51
N CYS A 117 -14.68 -18.74 12.14
CA CYS A 117 -13.23 -18.83 12.09
C CYS A 117 -12.69 -19.23 13.47
N SER A 118 -11.75 -20.16 13.51
CA SER A 118 -11.00 -20.46 14.74
C SER A 118 -9.94 -19.39 14.99
N THR A 119 -9.63 -19.17 16.26
CA THR A 119 -8.62 -18.22 16.74
C THR A 119 -7.52 -18.97 17.49
N LEU A 120 -6.36 -18.32 17.65
CA LEU A 120 -5.25 -18.90 18.41
C LEU A 120 -5.62 -18.97 19.91
N PRO A 121 -5.10 -19.97 20.67
CA PRO A 121 -5.43 -20.14 22.09
C PRO A 121 -5.09 -18.92 22.97
N CYS A 122 -4.13 -18.11 22.54
CA CYS A 122 -3.71 -16.89 23.24
C CYS A 122 -4.71 -15.73 23.12
N CYS A 123 -5.74 -15.83 22.29
CA CYS A 123 -6.69 -14.74 22.00
C CYS A 123 -7.94 -14.72 22.91
N THR A 124 -7.91 -15.41 24.06
CA THR A 124 -9.07 -15.49 24.97
C THR A 124 -9.25 -14.16 25.71
N GLY A 125 -10.44 -13.56 25.64
CA GLY A 125 -10.78 -12.33 26.36
C GLY A 125 -10.96 -12.56 27.87
N ALA A 126 -10.53 -11.58 28.67
CA ALA A 126 -10.98 -11.41 30.05
C ALA A 126 -12.37 -10.75 30.09
#